data_AF-U4KXZ6-F1
#
_entry.id   AF-U4KXZ6-F1
#
_cell.length_a   1.000
_cell.length_b   1.000
_cell.length_c   1.000
_cell.angle_alpha   90.00
_cell.angle_beta   90.00
_cell.angle_gamma   90.00
#
_symmetry.space_group_name_H-M   'P 1'
#
loop_
_entity.id
_entity.type
_entity.pdbx_description
1 polymer ?
#
loop_
_entity_poly.entity_id
_entity_poly.type
_entity_poly.pdbx_seq_one_letter_code
_entity_poly.pdbx_strand_id
1 'polypeptide(L)'
;MSTEEALDAYTELSSTVFSKKKWRIQHGSYKVTKLQEAIEKIVEKYGDAHDPNEIMLDPRQDCCKTAIATPSLGLTLFRTHESQPLQIDALCKIPIWQAARATTAASTFFKPMLIGRSNAEISYVDGAMGHNNPIKAVLEEAETACDHSGSIESQNIEYITSIGTGMPQNVSLKAPSIIERALVPINTVRAIVRIITDANDVAEKMEKHFSMMPGVYFRLNVGQGLQVSC
;
A
#
# COMPACT_ATOMS: atom_id res chain seq x y z
N MET A 1 5.72 17.96 -2.04
CA MET A 1 4.27 17.85 -2.32
C MET A 1 3.48 18.18 -1.06
N SER A 2 2.58 19.14 -1.13
CA SER A 2 1.59 19.47 -0.10
C SER A 2 0.38 18.53 -0.16
N THR A 3 -0.51 18.63 0.84
CA THR A 3 -1.75 17.84 0.91
C THR A 3 -2.72 18.16 -0.22
N GLU A 4 -2.83 19.43 -0.60
CA GLU A 4 -3.66 19.91 -1.71
C GLU A 4 -3.14 19.38 -3.04
N GLU A 5 -1.82 19.48 -3.27
CA GLU A 5 -1.18 18.94 -4.47
C GLU A 5 -1.34 17.41 -4.58
N ALA A 6 -1.32 16.70 -3.45
CA ALA A 6 -1.56 15.26 -3.41
C ALA A 6 -3.01 14.91 -3.82
N LEU A 7 -3.99 15.70 -3.37
CA LEU A 7 -5.40 15.53 -3.76
C LEU A 7 -5.62 15.80 -5.26
N ASP A 8 -4.99 16.85 -5.79
CA ASP A 8 -5.03 17.18 -7.21
C ASP A 8 -4.37 16.07 -8.06
N ALA A 9 -3.19 15.60 -7.63
CA ALA A 9 -2.48 14.50 -8.27
C ALA A 9 -3.31 13.21 -8.28
N TYR A 10 -4.00 12.90 -7.17
CA TYR A 10 -4.91 11.77 -7.09
C TYR A 10 -6.10 11.91 -8.06
N THR A 11 -6.67 13.10 -8.16
CA THR A 11 -7.79 13.37 -9.08
C THR A 11 -7.37 13.16 -10.54
N GLU A 12 -6.21 13.68 -10.93
CA GLU A 12 -5.67 13.49 -12.28
C GLU A 12 -5.32 12.00 -12.54
N LEU A 13 -4.63 11.35 -11.61
CA LEU A 13 -4.26 9.94 -11.71
C LEU A 13 -5.50 9.06 -11.86
N SER A 14 -6.49 9.20 -10.98
CA SER A 14 -7.70 8.38 -10.99
C SER A 14 -8.47 8.55 -12.31
N SER A 15 -8.58 9.77 -12.82
CA SER A 15 -9.19 10.05 -14.12
C SER A 15 -8.47 9.35 -15.27
N THR A 16 -7.13 9.34 -15.26
CA THR A 16 -6.31 8.71 -16.29
C THR A 16 -6.41 7.19 -16.25
N VAL A 17 -6.25 6.62 -15.06
CA VAL A 17 -6.15 5.18 -14.81
C VAL A 17 -7.48 4.46 -15.02
N PHE A 18 -8.59 5.07 -14.57
CA PHE A 18 -9.91 4.45 -14.59
C PHE A 18 -10.79 4.89 -15.76
N SER A 19 -10.26 5.69 -16.69
CA SER A 19 -10.98 6.19 -17.88
C SER A 19 -11.60 5.12 -18.78
N LYS A 20 -10.97 3.95 -18.95
CA LYS A 20 -11.46 2.87 -19.84
C LYS A 20 -11.16 1.48 -19.29
N LYS A 21 -12.20 0.67 -19.07
CA LYS A 21 -12.09 -0.77 -18.76
C LYS A 21 -11.66 -1.56 -20.01
N LYS A 22 -10.83 -2.58 -19.81
CA LYS A 22 -10.47 -3.55 -20.86
C LYS A 22 -11.68 -4.43 -21.23
N TRP A 23 -11.74 -4.88 -22.49
CA TRP A 23 -12.72 -5.88 -22.93
C TRP A 23 -12.47 -7.23 -22.25
N ARG A 24 -13.55 -7.99 -22.01
CA ARG A 24 -13.74 -9.13 -21.08
C ARG A 24 -12.82 -10.36 -21.18
N ILE A 25 -11.70 -10.32 -21.92
CA ILE A 25 -10.84 -11.48 -22.21
C ILE A 25 -9.41 -11.31 -21.66
N GLN A 26 -9.02 -10.12 -21.14
CA GLN A 26 -7.65 -9.86 -20.65
C GLN A 26 -7.56 -9.84 -19.11
N HIS A 27 -6.49 -10.41 -18.54
CA HIS A 27 -6.20 -10.30 -17.10
C HIS A 27 -6.01 -8.84 -16.65
N GLY A 28 -6.70 -8.47 -15.56
CA GLY A 28 -6.77 -7.12 -14.99
C GLY A 28 -7.78 -6.23 -15.72
N SER A 29 -8.63 -5.53 -14.96
CA SER A 29 -9.71 -4.69 -15.49
C SER A 29 -9.21 -3.40 -16.18
N TYR A 30 -8.00 -2.93 -15.83
CA TYR A 30 -7.43 -1.66 -16.32
C TYR A 30 -6.02 -1.83 -16.92
N LYS A 31 -5.57 -0.82 -17.67
CA LYS A 31 -4.24 -0.81 -18.30
C LYS A 31 -3.17 -0.47 -17.27
N VAL A 32 -2.27 -1.41 -17.01
CA VAL A 32 -1.10 -1.21 -16.12
C VAL A 32 -0.22 -0.06 -16.63
N THR A 33 -0.05 0.08 -17.94
CA THR A 33 0.75 1.16 -18.53
C THR A 33 0.20 2.54 -18.17
N LYS A 34 -1.14 2.69 -18.05
CA LYS A 34 -1.75 3.97 -17.65
C LYS A 34 -1.52 4.30 -16.19
N LEU A 35 -1.53 3.30 -15.31
CA LEU A 35 -1.16 3.47 -13.92
C LEU A 35 0.31 3.84 -13.78
N GLN A 36 1.19 3.13 -14.49
CA GLN A 36 2.62 3.41 -14.50
C GLN A 36 2.91 4.84 -15.02
N GLU A 37 2.42 5.19 -16.22
CA GLU A 37 2.59 6.53 -16.81
C GLU A 37 2.09 7.64 -15.86
N ALA A 38 0.97 7.40 -15.15
CA ALA A 38 0.43 8.38 -14.22
C ALA A 38 1.29 8.53 -12.96
N ILE A 39 1.84 7.43 -12.43
CA ILE A 39 2.75 7.46 -11.28
C ILE A 39 4.08 8.13 -11.67
N GLU A 40 4.67 7.74 -12.81
CA GLU A 40 5.90 8.33 -13.33
C GLU A 40 5.78 9.85 -13.49
N LYS A 41 4.64 10.35 -13.99
CA LYS A 41 4.36 11.80 -14.06
C LYS A 41 4.31 12.49 -12.69
N ILE A 42 3.77 11.83 -11.67
CA ILE A 42 3.74 12.38 -10.31
C ILE A 42 5.18 12.47 -9.77
N VAL A 43 5.99 11.44 -9.98
CA VAL A 43 7.40 11.42 -9.57
C VAL A 43 8.19 12.50 -10.31
N GLU A 44 8.05 12.61 -11.63
CA GLU A 44 8.71 13.66 -12.43
C GLU A 44 8.30 15.07 -11.99
N LYS A 45 7.02 15.28 -11.65
CA LYS A 45 6.51 16.60 -11.25
C LYS A 45 6.92 17.00 -9.84
N TYR A 46 6.89 16.08 -8.88
CA TYR A 46 7.01 16.38 -7.45
C TYR A 46 8.23 15.77 -6.75
N GLY A 47 8.95 14.86 -7.41
CA GLY A 47 10.21 14.30 -6.93
C GLY A 47 11.32 15.33 -6.97
N ASP A 48 12.31 15.17 -6.09
CA ASP A 48 13.38 16.15 -5.91
C ASP A 48 14.32 16.20 -7.13
N ALA A 49 14.42 15.10 -7.88
CA ALA A 49 15.25 15.00 -9.08
C ALA A 49 14.52 15.42 -10.37
N HIS A 50 13.20 15.60 -10.32
CA HIS A 50 12.36 15.81 -11.51
C HIS A 50 12.60 14.76 -12.61
N ASP A 51 12.86 13.51 -12.22
CA ASP A 51 13.09 12.38 -13.11
C ASP A 51 12.06 11.29 -12.80
N PRO A 52 11.29 10.79 -13.78
CA PRO A 52 10.37 9.68 -13.53
C PRO A 52 11.04 8.45 -12.93
N ASN A 53 12.36 8.26 -13.10
CA ASN A 53 13.15 7.16 -12.56
C ASN A 53 13.90 7.49 -11.26
N GLU A 54 13.56 8.59 -10.59
CA GLU A 54 14.09 8.92 -9.27
C GLU A 54 13.97 7.72 -8.32
N ILE A 55 15.09 7.37 -7.70
CA ILE A 55 15.17 6.21 -6.80
C ILE A 55 14.59 6.55 -5.43
N MET A 56 14.10 5.54 -4.71
CA MET A 56 13.48 5.74 -3.40
C MET A 56 14.46 6.18 -2.31
N LEU A 57 15.74 5.79 -2.41
CA LEU A 57 16.75 6.10 -1.41
C LEU A 57 16.88 7.61 -1.24
N ASP A 58 16.52 8.10 -0.06
CA ASP A 58 16.72 9.46 0.38
C ASP A 58 17.96 9.50 1.30
N PRO A 59 19.09 10.05 0.83
CA PRO A 59 20.32 10.06 1.62
C PRO A 59 20.32 11.13 2.72
N ARG A 60 19.29 11.98 2.81
CA ARG A 60 19.20 13.04 3.82
C ARG A 60 18.98 12.40 5.20
N GLN A 61 19.69 12.90 6.21
CA GLN A 61 19.54 12.39 7.57
C GLN A 61 18.28 12.94 8.26
N ASP A 62 17.91 14.18 7.94
CA ASP A 62 16.78 14.90 8.57
C ASP A 62 15.45 14.73 7.80
N CYS A 63 15.33 13.69 6.96
CA CYS A 63 14.09 13.40 6.22
C CYS A 63 13.19 12.39 6.95
N CYS A 64 11.91 12.38 6.59
CA CYS A 64 10.99 11.36 7.06
C CYS A 64 11.34 10.00 6.45
N LYS A 65 11.75 9.05 7.29
CA LYS A 65 11.93 7.64 6.90
C LYS A 65 10.58 7.07 6.47
N THR A 66 10.51 6.55 5.25
CA THR A 66 9.25 6.05 4.66
C THR A 66 9.42 4.60 4.25
N ALA A 67 8.40 3.78 4.54
CA ALA A 67 8.33 2.39 4.11
C ALA A 67 6.97 2.10 3.44
N ILE A 68 7.00 1.37 2.33
CA ILE A 68 5.83 0.92 1.58
C ILE A 68 5.72 -0.59 1.70
N ALA A 69 4.62 -1.07 2.27
CA ALA A 69 4.33 -2.50 2.41
C ALA A 69 3.72 -3.09 1.14
N THR A 70 4.28 -4.21 0.70
CA THR A 70 3.72 -5.04 -0.37
C THR A 70 3.98 -6.52 -0.08
N PRO A 71 2.99 -7.39 -0.29
CA PRO A 71 3.21 -8.83 -0.26
C PRO A 71 3.88 -9.34 -1.55
N SER A 72 4.82 -10.28 -1.35
CA SER A 72 5.43 -11.13 -2.37
C SER A 72 5.38 -12.61 -1.94
N LEU A 73 6.53 -13.25 -1.67
CA LEU A 73 6.61 -14.53 -0.95
C LEU A 73 6.38 -14.37 0.57
N GLY A 74 6.45 -13.14 1.05
CA GLY A 74 6.14 -12.68 2.41
C GLY A 74 5.92 -11.16 2.39
N LEU A 75 5.92 -10.52 3.55
CA LEU A 75 5.93 -9.05 3.60
C LEU A 75 7.24 -8.51 3.04
N THR A 76 7.16 -7.60 2.09
CA THR A 76 8.28 -6.78 1.64
C THR A 76 8.01 -5.31 1.96
N LEU A 77 9.04 -4.62 2.43
CA LEU A 77 9.03 -3.18 2.67
C LEU A 77 10.00 -2.51 1.69
N PHE A 78 9.50 -1.65 0.80
CA PHE A 78 10.34 -0.73 0.04
C PHE A 78 10.57 0.51 0.88
N ARG A 79 11.82 0.98 0.98
CA ARG A 79 12.22 1.98 1.97
C ARG A 79 12.93 3.16 1.32
N THR A 80 12.85 4.32 1.96
CA THR A 80 13.67 5.48 1.60
C THR A 80 15.04 5.48 2.29
N HIS A 81 15.29 4.55 3.21
CA HIS A 81 16.56 4.41 3.92
C HIS A 81 17.15 3.00 3.74
N GLU A 82 18.47 2.88 3.95
CA GLU A 82 19.15 1.60 4.03
C GLU A 82 18.82 0.90 5.36
N SER A 83 18.64 -0.43 5.32
CA SER A 83 18.30 -1.25 6.48
C SER A 83 19.24 -2.45 6.55
N GLN A 84 19.89 -2.68 7.69
CA GLN A 84 20.76 -3.84 7.89
C GLN A 84 19.93 -5.13 8.05
N PRO A 85 20.36 -6.28 7.49
CA PRO A 85 21.62 -6.53 6.78
C PRO A 85 21.54 -6.34 5.24
N LEU A 86 22.71 -6.05 4.65
CA LEU A 86 23.05 -5.70 3.24
C LEU A 86 22.35 -6.44 2.07
N GLN A 87 21.55 -7.49 2.28
CA GLN A 87 20.81 -8.15 1.19
C GLN A 87 19.52 -7.41 0.81
N ILE A 88 19.01 -6.53 1.68
CA ILE A 88 17.77 -5.76 1.47
C ILE A 88 18.04 -4.39 0.80
N ASP A 89 19.31 -3.98 0.69
CA ASP A 89 19.76 -2.69 0.11
C ASP A 89 19.39 -2.49 -1.37
N ALA A 90 19.04 -3.56 -2.10
CA ALA A 90 18.58 -3.43 -3.47
C ALA A 90 17.18 -2.79 -3.56
N LEU A 91 16.35 -2.91 -2.52
CA LEU A 91 14.95 -2.49 -2.56
C LEU A 91 14.75 -1.00 -2.26
N CYS A 92 15.74 -0.30 -1.69
CA CYS A 92 15.73 1.16 -1.60
C CYS A 92 16.30 1.83 -2.87
N LYS A 93 17.02 1.08 -3.71
CA LYS A 93 17.66 1.59 -4.94
C LYS A 93 16.80 1.41 -6.20
N ILE A 94 15.52 1.10 -6.03
CA ILE A 94 14.55 1.03 -7.14
C ILE A 94 13.91 2.40 -7.39
N PRO A 95 13.41 2.67 -8.60
CA PRO A 95 12.59 3.84 -8.88
C PRO A 95 11.34 3.89 -8.00
N ILE A 96 10.96 5.09 -7.53
CA ILE A 96 9.76 5.32 -6.71
C ILE A 96 8.50 4.75 -7.38
N TRP A 97 8.41 4.89 -8.71
CA TRP A 97 7.25 4.39 -9.45
C TRP A 97 7.10 2.86 -9.38
N GLN A 98 8.19 2.11 -9.23
CA GLN A 98 8.14 0.64 -9.14
C GLN A 98 7.51 0.20 -7.82
N ALA A 99 7.89 0.82 -6.70
CA ALA A 99 7.29 0.54 -5.40
C ALA A 99 5.81 0.95 -5.35
N ALA A 100 5.50 2.14 -5.88
CA ALA A 100 4.13 2.64 -5.97
C ALA A 100 3.26 1.72 -6.85
N ARG A 101 3.78 1.20 -7.97
CA ARG A 101 3.07 0.19 -8.75
C ARG A 101 2.89 -1.08 -7.92
N ALA A 102 3.95 -1.62 -7.34
CA ALA A 102 3.90 -2.89 -6.59
C ALA A 102 2.80 -2.88 -5.52
N THR A 103 2.74 -1.84 -4.69
CA THR A 103 1.71 -1.72 -3.63
C THR A 103 0.29 -1.48 -4.18
N THR A 104 0.13 -0.94 -5.40
CA THR A 104 -1.19 -0.70 -6.03
C THR A 104 -1.62 -1.80 -6.99
N ALA A 105 -0.89 -2.92 -7.06
CA ALA A 105 -1.13 -4.04 -7.96
C ALA A 105 -2.33 -4.93 -7.51
N ALA A 106 -3.49 -4.31 -7.33
CA ALA A 106 -4.76 -4.96 -7.00
C ALA A 106 -5.09 -6.06 -8.00
N SER A 107 -5.04 -7.33 -7.59
CA SER A 107 -5.13 -8.49 -8.48
C SER A 107 -6.40 -8.53 -9.36
N THR A 108 -7.48 -7.86 -8.93
CA THR A 108 -8.73 -7.72 -9.69
C THR A 108 -8.69 -6.61 -10.76
N PHE A 109 -7.83 -5.61 -10.57
CA PHE A 109 -7.74 -4.42 -11.42
C PHE A 109 -6.49 -4.42 -12.30
N PHE A 110 -5.36 -4.87 -11.78
CA PHE A 110 -4.04 -4.83 -12.40
C PHE A 110 -3.37 -6.20 -12.30
N LYS A 111 -2.43 -6.45 -13.23
CA LYS A 111 -1.53 -7.60 -13.09
C LYS A 111 -0.60 -7.40 -11.89
N PRO A 112 0.15 -8.42 -11.42
CA PRO A 112 1.25 -8.23 -10.47
C PRO A 112 2.38 -7.33 -11.03
N MET A 113 3.25 -6.84 -10.15
CA MET A 113 4.52 -6.18 -10.50
C MET A 113 5.66 -7.16 -10.41
N LEU A 114 6.48 -7.23 -11.46
CA LEU A 114 7.69 -8.03 -11.48
C LEU A 114 8.86 -7.08 -11.32
N ILE A 115 9.70 -7.29 -10.30
CA ILE A 115 10.93 -6.52 -10.07
C ILE A 115 12.09 -7.50 -9.94
N GLY A 116 13.17 -7.25 -10.66
CA GLY A 116 14.36 -8.11 -10.68
C GLY A 116 14.95 -8.25 -12.09
N ARG A 117 15.88 -9.19 -12.25
CA ARG A 117 16.43 -9.57 -13.56
C ARG A 117 15.57 -10.67 -14.17
N SER A 118 15.53 -10.81 -15.50
CA SER A 118 14.58 -11.71 -16.22
C SER A 118 14.55 -13.18 -15.78
N ASN A 119 15.56 -13.68 -15.07
CA ASN A 119 15.64 -15.04 -14.52
C ASN A 119 15.51 -15.11 -12.98
N ALA A 120 15.26 -13.99 -12.32
CA ALA A 120 15.17 -13.84 -10.86
C ALA A 120 14.19 -12.71 -10.49
N GLU A 121 13.05 -12.63 -11.20
CA GLU A 121 12.01 -11.65 -10.90
C GLU A 121 11.19 -12.08 -9.68
N ILE A 122 10.91 -11.14 -8.79
CA ILE A 122 9.99 -11.32 -7.67
C ILE A 122 8.65 -10.70 -8.08
N SER A 123 7.56 -11.44 -7.84
CA SER A 123 6.20 -10.98 -8.09
C SER A 123 5.61 -10.34 -6.84
N TYR A 124 5.18 -9.09 -6.99
CA TYR A 124 4.55 -8.27 -5.97
C TYR A 124 3.08 -8.02 -6.30
N VAL A 125 2.23 -8.03 -5.27
CA VAL A 125 0.80 -7.73 -5.39
C VAL A 125 0.40 -6.62 -4.40
N ASP A 126 -0.83 -6.16 -4.52
CA ASP A 126 -1.40 -5.07 -3.71
C ASP A 126 -1.08 -5.18 -2.22
N GLY A 127 -0.61 -4.08 -1.62
CA GLY A 127 -0.39 -3.95 -0.17
C GLY A 127 -1.66 -4.20 0.63
N ALA A 128 -2.83 -3.92 0.05
CA ALA A 128 -4.10 -4.22 0.67
C ALA A 128 -4.27 -5.72 0.95
N MET A 129 -3.56 -6.61 0.25
CA MET A 129 -3.60 -8.04 0.52
C MET A 129 -2.82 -8.37 1.81
N GLY A 130 -3.49 -8.30 2.96
CA GLY A 130 -2.94 -8.67 4.28
C GLY A 130 -2.21 -7.54 5.00
N HIS A 131 -1.89 -6.43 4.31
CA HIS A 131 -1.14 -5.30 4.87
C HIS A 131 -1.82 -3.94 4.62
N ASN A 132 -3.16 -3.93 4.46
CA ASN A 132 -3.94 -2.72 4.25
C ASN A 132 -3.88 -1.72 5.43
N ASN A 133 -3.48 -2.20 6.61
CA ASN A 133 -3.03 -1.37 7.72
C ASN A 133 -1.58 -1.76 8.07
N PRO A 134 -0.57 -0.98 7.62
CA PRO A 134 0.83 -1.37 7.76
C PRO A 134 1.39 -1.11 9.17
N ILE A 135 0.58 -0.69 10.14
CA ILE A 135 1.07 -0.19 11.44
C ILE A 135 2.00 -1.15 12.17
N LYS A 136 1.74 -2.47 12.12
CA LYS A 136 2.65 -3.47 12.72
C LYS A 136 4.03 -3.43 12.08
N ALA A 137 4.07 -3.43 10.75
CA ALA A 137 5.31 -3.38 10.00
C ALA A 137 6.04 -2.05 10.21
N VAL A 138 5.30 -0.94 10.35
CA VAL A 138 5.88 0.38 10.65
C VAL A 138 6.50 0.41 12.05
N LEU A 139 5.87 -0.20 13.05
CA LEU A 139 6.43 -0.28 14.41
C LEU A 139 7.70 -1.14 14.45
N GLU A 140 7.66 -2.33 13.83
CA GLU A 140 8.84 -3.20 13.68
C GLU A 140 9.97 -2.50 12.91
N GLU A 141 9.63 -1.73 11.88
CA GLU A 141 10.58 -0.93 11.12
C GLU A 141 11.16 0.23 11.94
N ALA A 142 10.35 0.90 12.77
CA ALA A 142 10.81 1.99 13.61
C ALA A 142 11.82 1.51 14.67
N GLU A 143 11.62 0.32 15.22
CA GLU A 143 12.57 -0.31 16.15
C GLU A 143 13.92 -0.58 15.46
N THR A 144 13.89 -1.14 14.25
CA THR A 144 15.11 -1.55 13.51
C THR A 144 15.85 -0.38 12.83
N ALA A 145 15.14 0.64 12.34
CA ALA A 145 15.75 1.76 11.63
C ALA A 145 16.55 2.72 12.54
N CYS A 146 16.45 2.58 13.87
CA CYS A 146 17.09 3.46 14.85
C CYS A 146 18.40 2.91 15.42
N ASP A 147 18.88 1.74 14.98
CA ASP A 147 20.13 1.14 15.45
C ASP A 147 21.41 1.97 15.17
N HIS A 148 21.33 3.07 14.41
CA HIS A 148 22.43 4.02 14.20
C HIS A 148 22.43 5.23 15.16
N SER A 149 21.37 5.46 15.94
CA SER A 149 21.21 6.62 16.84
C SER A 149 20.88 6.23 18.30
N GLY A 150 20.86 4.94 18.62
CA GLY A 150 20.33 4.41 19.88
C GLY A 150 18.93 3.84 19.67
N SER A 151 18.68 2.66 20.23
CA SER A 151 17.43 1.91 20.08
C SER A 151 16.23 2.75 20.54
N ILE A 152 15.32 3.08 19.63
CA ILE A 152 13.96 3.48 19.99
C ILE A 152 13.24 2.16 20.27
N GLU A 153 13.20 1.75 21.54
CA GLU A 153 12.20 0.77 21.94
C GLU A 153 10.83 1.33 21.56
N SER A 154 9.82 0.49 21.25
CA SER A 154 8.43 0.94 21.07
C SER A 154 7.94 1.91 22.16
N GLN A 155 8.58 1.92 23.34
CA GLN A 155 8.35 2.81 24.48
C GLN A 155 8.78 4.28 24.24
N ASN A 156 9.63 4.56 23.25
CA ASN A 156 10.09 5.91 22.87
C ASN A 156 9.25 6.54 21.75
N ILE A 157 8.22 5.85 21.25
CA ILE A 157 7.27 6.42 20.30
C ILE A 157 6.24 7.25 21.08
N GLU A 158 6.32 8.57 20.94
CA GLU A 158 5.40 9.48 21.65
C GLU A 158 3.99 9.44 21.05
N TYR A 159 3.89 9.38 19.72
CA TYR A 159 2.62 9.52 19.01
C TYR A 159 2.57 8.64 17.75
N ILE A 160 1.42 8.01 17.53
CA ILE A 160 1.10 7.20 16.37
C ILE A 160 -0.23 7.70 15.80
N THR A 161 -0.19 8.16 14.55
CA THR A 161 -1.41 8.51 13.80
C THR A 161 -1.62 7.51 12.67
N SER A 162 -2.70 6.72 12.75
CA SER A 162 -3.10 5.77 11.72
C SER A 162 -4.31 6.30 10.97
N ILE A 163 -4.16 6.53 9.65
CA ILE A 163 -5.23 7.06 8.79
C ILE A 163 -5.86 5.92 7.98
N GLY A 164 -7.18 5.81 8.02
CA GLY A 164 -7.96 4.83 7.26
C GLY A 164 -8.67 5.44 6.05
N THR A 165 -8.97 4.60 5.06
CA THR A 165 -9.67 4.98 3.82
C THR A 165 -11.18 4.74 3.88
N GLY A 166 -11.72 4.57 5.09
CA GLY A 166 -13.13 4.32 5.36
C GLY A 166 -13.48 2.87 5.67
N MET A 167 -14.67 2.67 6.22
CA MET A 167 -15.21 1.34 6.53
C MET A 167 -15.97 0.76 5.32
N PRO A 168 -15.70 -0.49 4.91
CA PRO A 168 -16.57 -1.17 3.96
C PRO A 168 -17.96 -1.38 4.59
N GLN A 169 -19.02 -1.10 3.83
CA GLN A 169 -20.39 -1.41 4.29
C GLN A 169 -20.54 -2.92 4.52
N ASN A 170 -21.26 -3.29 5.59
CA ASN A 170 -21.61 -4.68 5.90
C ASN A 170 -22.24 -5.35 4.68
N VAL A 171 -21.56 -6.36 4.14
CA VAL A 171 -22.12 -7.13 3.03
C VAL A 171 -22.61 -8.46 3.55
N SER A 172 -23.93 -8.62 3.57
CA SER A 172 -24.53 -9.93 3.83
C SER A 172 -24.03 -10.93 2.79
N LEU A 173 -23.37 -11.97 3.28
CA LEU A 173 -22.99 -13.12 2.46
C LEU A 173 -24.28 -13.85 2.07
N LYS A 174 -24.71 -13.69 0.82
CA LYS A 174 -25.75 -14.54 0.25
C LYS A 174 -25.13 -15.88 -0.11
N ALA A 175 -25.80 -16.97 0.27
CA ALA A 175 -25.35 -18.31 -0.09
C ALA A 175 -25.20 -18.43 -1.63
N PRO A 176 -24.10 -19.02 -2.13
CA PRO A 176 -23.88 -19.12 -3.57
C PRO A 176 -24.97 -19.99 -4.21
N SER A 177 -25.51 -19.50 -5.33
CA SER A 177 -26.52 -20.23 -6.11
C SER A 177 -25.94 -21.53 -6.69
N ILE A 178 -26.79 -22.48 -7.08
CA ILE A 178 -26.38 -23.78 -7.63
C ILE A 178 -25.45 -23.60 -8.86
N ILE A 179 -25.69 -22.56 -9.66
CA ILE A 179 -24.86 -22.22 -10.84
C ILE A 179 -23.48 -21.69 -10.43
N GLU A 180 -23.41 -20.89 -9.37
CA GLU A 180 -22.14 -20.36 -8.82
C GLU A 180 -21.30 -21.43 -8.11
N ARG A 181 -21.87 -22.60 -7.78
CA ARG A 181 -21.11 -23.74 -7.21
C ARG A 181 -20.34 -24.54 -8.27
N ALA A 182 -20.74 -24.45 -9.54
CA ALA A 182 -20.08 -25.14 -10.66
C ALA A 182 -18.94 -24.30 -11.28
N LEU A 183 -18.89 -23.00 -10.98
CA LEU A 183 -17.84 -22.06 -11.39
C LEU A 183 -17.12 -21.52 -10.14
N VAL A 184 -16.01 -20.79 -10.30
CA VAL A 184 -15.35 -20.13 -9.16
C VAL A 184 -16.37 -19.22 -8.46
N PRO A 185 -16.69 -19.43 -7.18
CA PRO A 185 -17.76 -18.68 -6.51
C PRO A 185 -17.31 -17.25 -6.22
N ILE A 186 -17.62 -16.34 -7.17
CA ILE A 186 -17.18 -14.94 -7.19
C ILE A 186 -17.50 -14.22 -5.87
N ASN A 187 -18.65 -14.51 -5.26
CA ASN A 187 -19.07 -13.89 -4.00
C ASN A 187 -18.20 -14.33 -2.82
N THR A 188 -17.79 -15.61 -2.78
CA THR A 188 -16.87 -16.14 -1.78
C THR A 188 -15.47 -15.55 -1.95
N VAL A 189 -14.97 -15.47 -3.18
CA VAL A 189 -13.67 -14.83 -3.47
C VAL A 189 -13.68 -13.35 -3.05
N ARG A 190 -14.76 -12.62 -3.34
CA ARG A 190 -14.90 -11.21 -2.92
C ARG A 190 -14.94 -11.06 -1.40
N ALA A 191 -15.58 -11.99 -0.69
CA ALA A 191 -15.59 -12.00 0.77
C ALA A 191 -14.20 -12.26 1.35
N ILE A 192 -13.48 -13.24 0.81
CA ILE A 192 -12.10 -13.56 1.21
C ILE A 192 -11.19 -12.36 0.97
N VAL A 193 -11.25 -11.73 -0.22
CA VAL A 193 -10.47 -10.53 -0.52
C VAL A 193 -10.77 -9.44 0.50
N ARG A 194 -12.05 -9.20 0.83
CA ARG A 194 -12.41 -8.18 1.83
C ARG A 194 -11.83 -8.45 3.20
N ILE A 195 -11.93 -9.69 3.68
CA ILE A 195 -11.36 -10.11 4.97
C ILE A 195 -9.85 -9.90 4.98
N ILE A 196 -9.16 -10.31 3.91
CA ILE A 196 -7.70 -10.15 3.81
C ILE A 196 -7.30 -8.68 3.72
N THR A 197 -8.16 -7.84 3.13
CA THR A 197 -7.97 -6.39 3.05
C THR A 197 -8.51 -5.61 4.24
N ASP A 198 -9.01 -6.27 5.29
CA ASP A 198 -9.63 -5.57 6.41
C ASP A 198 -8.57 -4.91 7.30
N ALA A 199 -8.52 -3.58 7.23
CA ALA A 199 -7.62 -2.76 8.04
C ALA A 199 -8.10 -2.59 9.50
N ASN A 200 -9.35 -2.94 9.79
CA ASN A 200 -10.00 -2.62 11.06
C ASN A 200 -9.67 -3.60 12.18
N ASP A 201 -9.54 -4.90 11.87
CA ASP A 201 -9.06 -5.88 12.84
C ASP A 201 -7.67 -5.50 13.39
N VAL A 202 -6.78 -5.01 12.51
CA VAL A 202 -5.47 -4.50 12.92
C VAL A 202 -5.60 -3.23 13.76
N ALA A 203 -6.50 -2.32 13.39
CA ALA A 203 -6.75 -1.09 14.15
C ALA A 203 -7.30 -1.38 15.55
N GLU A 204 -8.31 -2.25 15.68
CA GLU A 204 -8.90 -2.65 16.97
C GLU A 204 -7.84 -3.32 17.87
N LYS A 205 -6.99 -4.17 17.30
CA LYS A 205 -5.84 -4.75 18.02
C LYS A 205 -4.87 -3.69 18.52
N MET A 206 -4.60 -2.64 17.75
CA MET A 206 -3.72 -1.53 18.17
C MET A 206 -4.38 -0.66 19.24
N GLU A 207 -5.65 -0.32 19.09
CA GLU A 207 -6.42 0.42 20.11
C GLU A 207 -6.39 -0.33 21.45
N LYS A 208 -6.56 -1.65 21.42
CA LYS A 208 -6.43 -2.49 22.62
C LYS A 208 -5.01 -2.49 23.16
N HIS A 209 -4.00 -2.63 22.30
CA HIS A 209 -2.59 -2.66 22.70
C HIS A 209 -2.17 -1.37 23.42
N PHE A 210 -2.59 -0.21 22.89
CA PHE A 210 -2.28 1.11 23.46
C PHE A 210 -3.35 1.63 24.44
N SER A 211 -4.33 0.82 24.83
CA SER A 211 -5.45 1.24 25.70
C SER A 211 -5.03 1.80 27.06
N MET A 212 -3.88 1.35 27.57
CA MET A 212 -3.30 1.81 28.85
C MET A 212 -2.32 2.99 28.68
N MET A 213 -2.12 3.47 27.45
CA MET A 213 -1.19 4.55 27.09
C MET A 213 -1.98 5.69 26.40
N PRO A 214 -2.79 6.44 27.17
CA PRO A 214 -3.62 7.50 26.60
C PRO A 214 -2.74 8.56 25.92
N GLY A 215 -3.15 8.99 24.72
CA GLY A 215 -2.44 10.00 23.95
C GLY A 215 -1.35 9.46 23.02
N VAL A 216 -1.11 8.14 22.98
CA VAL A 216 -0.09 7.56 22.10
C VAL A 216 -0.67 7.14 20.75
N TYR A 217 -1.82 6.45 20.70
CA TYR A 217 -2.39 5.93 19.45
C TYR A 217 -3.67 6.66 19.05
N PHE A 218 -3.69 7.20 17.82
CA PHE A 218 -4.85 7.84 17.21
C PHE A 218 -5.22 7.13 15.90
N ARG A 219 -6.44 6.61 15.81
CA ARG A 219 -7.01 6.09 14.57
C ARG A 219 -7.98 7.10 13.98
N LEU A 220 -7.63 7.66 12.84
CA LEU A 220 -8.49 8.58 12.08
C LEU A 220 -9.11 7.80 10.92
N ASN A 221 -10.43 7.60 10.96
CA ASN A 221 -11.15 6.88 9.91
C ASN A 221 -12.54 7.47 9.70
N VAL A 222 -13.11 7.25 8.52
CA VAL A 222 -14.48 7.69 8.18
C VAL A 222 -15.46 6.52 8.21
N GLY A 223 -16.65 6.72 8.78
CA GLY A 223 -17.67 5.67 8.91
C GLY A 223 -18.20 5.13 7.57
N GLN A 224 -18.09 5.92 6.51
CA GLN A 224 -18.37 5.53 5.12
C GLN A 224 -17.26 6.11 4.25
N GLY A 225 -16.71 5.33 3.30
CA GLY A 225 -15.80 5.85 2.27
C GLY A 225 -16.48 6.85 1.32
N LEU A 226 -15.81 7.25 0.23
CA LEU A 226 -16.32 8.24 -0.74
C LEU A 226 -17.80 8.03 -1.09
N GLN A 227 -18.65 8.96 -0.67
CA GLN A 227 -20.01 9.09 -1.20
C GLN A 227 -19.89 9.60 -2.63
N VAL A 228 -20.43 8.83 -3.58
CA VAL A 228 -20.72 9.38 -4.90
C VAL A 228 -21.98 10.22 -4.72
N SER A 229 -21.82 11.55 -4.69
CA SER A 229 -22.96 12.45 -4.79
C SER A 229 -23.64 12.17 -6.14
N CYS A 230 -24.83 11.56 -6.10
CA CYS A 230 -25.68 11.37 -7.27
C CYS A 230 -26.18 12.70 -7.82
#